data_AF-F9DKN3-F1
#
_entry.id   AF-F9DKN3-F1
#
_cell.length_a   1.000
_cell.length_b   1.000
_cell.length_c   1.000
_cell.angle_alpha   90.00
_cell.angle_beta   90.00
_cell.angle_gamma   90.00
#
_symmetry.space_group_name_H-M   'P 1'
#
loop_
_entity.id
_entity.type
_entity.pdbx_description
1 polymer ?
#
loop_
_entity_poly.entity_id
_entity_poly.type
_entity_poly.pdbx_seq_one_letter_code
_entity_poly.pdbx_strand_id
1 'polypeptide(L)'
;MRQTSLNNLRSCVILLFVAFTIATSAQTTQKNTKLYSYNRNGVYYQRQPIVDADYRSFVDLGFGYAKDRYNVYYLGRILPYVDPMTFSLKIAQPYPGDYPTDDDIYDNDDYYRYRITSNAVLFRGKKISDSPRTFKDLGWGYGKDAYDVYYMGRKMEGVFSNTFKVLEDGYAEDSFDTYYRGKKVK
;
A
#
# COMPACT_ATOMS: atom_id res chain seq x y z
N MET A 1 -0.28 -25.74 -77.24
CA MET A 1 0.24 -24.57 -77.97
C MET A 1 -0.89 -23.54 -78.07
N ARG A 2 -0.63 -22.26 -77.73
CA ARG A 2 -1.48 -21.04 -77.79
C ARG A 2 -2.33 -20.64 -76.54
N GLN A 3 -1.62 -19.89 -75.69
CA GLN A 3 -1.92 -18.63 -74.98
C GLN A 3 -3.25 -17.86 -75.22
N THR A 4 -3.83 -17.45 -74.07
CA THR A 4 -4.35 -16.12 -73.62
C THR A 4 -5.36 -15.30 -74.43
N SER A 5 -6.38 -14.80 -73.72
CA SER A 5 -6.70 -13.36 -73.71
C SER A 5 -7.40 -12.92 -72.42
N LEU A 6 -6.83 -11.91 -71.75
CA LEU A 6 -7.39 -11.13 -70.66
C LEU A 6 -8.39 -10.06 -71.16
N ASN A 7 -9.32 -9.70 -70.26
CA ASN A 7 -9.92 -8.38 -69.98
C ASN A 7 -10.59 -7.56 -71.10
N ASN A 8 -11.81 -7.09 -70.81
CA ASN A 8 -12.19 -5.71 -71.12
C ASN A 8 -13.22 -5.15 -70.13
N LEU A 9 -12.82 -4.01 -69.56
CA LEU A 9 -13.49 -3.14 -68.59
C LEU A 9 -14.39 -2.14 -69.36
N ARG A 10 -15.61 -1.88 -68.88
CA ARG A 10 -16.34 -0.63 -69.20
C ARG A 10 -17.00 -0.04 -67.96
N SER A 11 -16.50 1.13 -67.61
CA SER A 11 -16.88 2.03 -66.50
C SER A 11 -18.15 2.83 -66.79
N CYS A 12 -18.95 3.12 -65.75
CA CYS A 12 -19.65 4.40 -65.48
C CYS A 12 -20.50 4.27 -64.20
N VAL A 13 -19.95 4.64 -63.03
CA VAL A 13 -20.22 5.89 -62.28
C VAL A 13 -21.70 6.08 -61.87
N ILE A 14 -22.04 5.70 -60.64
CA ILE A 14 -22.95 6.47 -59.77
C ILE A 14 -22.34 6.49 -58.36
N LEU A 15 -21.87 7.68 -57.99
CA LEU A 15 -21.52 8.12 -56.63
C LEU A 15 -22.78 8.15 -55.77
N LEU A 16 -22.82 7.39 -54.67
CA LEU A 16 -23.66 7.72 -53.52
C LEU A 16 -22.94 7.27 -52.25
N PHE A 17 -22.22 8.23 -51.65
CA PHE A 17 -21.74 8.15 -50.29
C PHE A 17 -22.93 8.06 -49.33
N VAL A 18 -23.11 6.95 -48.63
CA VAL A 18 -23.74 6.95 -47.31
C VAL A 18 -22.98 5.98 -46.42
N ALA A 19 -21.91 6.49 -45.81
CA ALA A 19 -21.39 5.92 -44.58
C ALA A 19 -22.40 6.25 -43.47
N PHE A 20 -23.26 5.31 -43.10
CA PHE A 20 -23.99 5.39 -41.84
C PHE A 20 -23.32 4.46 -40.85
N THR A 21 -22.26 4.96 -40.23
CA THR A 21 -21.71 4.43 -39.01
C THR A 21 -22.77 4.60 -37.92
N ILE A 22 -23.50 3.53 -37.59
CA ILE A 22 -24.10 3.47 -36.26
C ILE A 22 -22.93 3.15 -35.33
N ALA A 23 -22.25 4.21 -34.88
CA ALA A 23 -21.58 4.18 -33.61
C ALA A 23 -22.67 3.96 -32.56
N THR A 24 -23.01 2.70 -32.29
CA THR A 24 -23.56 2.36 -30.99
C THR A 24 -22.44 2.65 -30.01
N SER A 25 -22.44 3.86 -29.45
CA SER A 25 -21.81 4.10 -28.17
C SER A 25 -22.32 2.99 -27.27
N ALA A 26 -21.48 1.98 -27.01
CA ALA A 26 -21.73 1.09 -25.91
C ALA A 26 -21.88 2.02 -24.72
N GLN A 27 -23.11 2.13 -24.23
CA GLN A 27 -23.39 2.81 -22.99
C GLN A 27 -22.42 2.19 -22.00
N THR A 28 -21.46 2.98 -21.53
CA THR A 28 -20.60 2.60 -20.42
C THR A 28 -21.55 2.47 -19.24
N THR A 29 -22.17 1.31 -19.11
CA THR A 29 -22.56 0.81 -17.81
C THR A 29 -21.28 0.99 -17.01
N GLN A 30 -21.33 1.79 -15.94
CA GLN A 30 -20.30 1.85 -14.92
C GLN A 30 -20.29 0.49 -14.22
N LYS A 31 -20.00 -0.56 -14.99
CA LYS A 31 -19.73 -1.89 -14.53
C LYS A 31 -18.50 -1.66 -13.69
N ASN A 32 -18.64 -1.97 -12.40
CA ASN A 32 -17.62 -1.92 -11.39
C ASN A 32 -16.47 -2.86 -11.84
N THR A 33 -15.68 -2.39 -12.81
CA THR A 33 -14.77 -3.22 -13.57
C THR A 33 -13.52 -3.23 -12.73
N LYS A 34 -13.40 -4.28 -11.92
CA LYS A 34 -12.21 -4.51 -11.11
C LYS A 34 -10.99 -4.40 -12.03
N LEU A 35 -10.17 -3.37 -11.79
CA LEU A 35 -9.03 -3.05 -12.65
C LEU A 35 -7.96 -4.15 -12.55
N TYR A 36 -7.80 -4.71 -11.35
CA TYR A 36 -6.96 -5.86 -11.10
C TYR A 36 -7.76 -7.17 -11.11
N SER A 37 -7.13 -8.22 -11.61
CA SER A 37 -7.61 -9.60 -11.49
C SER A 37 -6.42 -10.52 -11.24
N TYR A 38 -6.61 -11.60 -10.49
CA TYR A 38 -5.52 -12.52 -10.17
C TYR A 38 -6.06 -13.93 -9.93
N ASN A 39 -5.26 -14.92 -10.28
CA ASN A 39 -5.53 -16.35 -10.10
C ASN A 39 -4.21 -17.12 -10.00
N ARG A 40 -4.25 -18.45 -10.05
CA ARG A 40 -3.04 -19.30 -9.97
C ARG A 40 -2.05 -19.08 -11.12
N ASN A 41 -2.48 -18.49 -12.24
CA ASN A 41 -1.64 -18.21 -13.41
C ASN A 41 -0.96 -16.83 -13.32
N GLY A 42 -1.32 -15.99 -12.35
CA GLY A 42 -0.68 -14.70 -12.13
C GLY A 42 -1.65 -13.58 -11.81
N VAL A 43 -1.13 -12.36 -11.87
CA VAL A 43 -1.85 -11.11 -11.61
C VAL A 43 -1.93 -10.30 -12.91
N TYR A 44 -3.04 -9.61 -13.11
CA TYR A 44 -3.33 -8.85 -14.31
C TYR A 44 -3.91 -7.48 -13.97
N TYR A 45 -3.47 -6.45 -14.68
CA TYR A 45 -4.09 -5.11 -14.70
C TYR A 45 -4.73 -4.87 -16.06
N GLN A 46 -6.03 -4.58 -16.11
CA GLN A 46 -6.78 -4.42 -17.37
C GLN A 46 -6.56 -5.57 -18.37
N ARG A 47 -6.47 -6.81 -17.85
CA ARG A 47 -6.18 -8.06 -18.58
C ARG A 47 -4.74 -8.21 -19.09
N GLN A 48 -3.87 -7.24 -18.86
CA GLN A 48 -2.44 -7.37 -19.15
C GLN A 48 -1.72 -8.02 -17.96
N PRO A 49 -0.86 -9.03 -18.17
CA PRO A 49 -0.15 -9.68 -17.08
C PRO A 49 0.85 -8.72 -16.44
N ILE A 50 0.92 -8.74 -15.10
CA ILE A 50 1.95 -8.07 -14.30
C ILE A 50 3.03 -9.11 -14.02
N VAL A 51 4.21 -8.90 -14.61
CA VAL A 51 5.35 -9.81 -14.49
C VAL A 51 5.84 -9.82 -13.04
N ASP A 52 6.23 -11.00 -12.55
CA ASP A 52 6.78 -11.26 -11.21
C ASP A 52 5.88 -10.93 -10.01
N ALA A 53 4.61 -10.58 -10.24
CA ALA A 53 3.66 -10.33 -9.17
C ALA A 53 3.30 -11.62 -8.42
N ASP A 54 3.37 -11.59 -7.08
CA ASP A 54 3.05 -12.75 -6.24
C ASP A 54 1.54 -12.87 -6.03
N TYR A 55 0.88 -13.63 -6.90
CA TYR A 55 -0.59 -13.83 -6.84
C TYR A 55 -1.10 -14.34 -5.48
N ARG A 56 -0.26 -15.03 -4.70
CA ARG A 56 -0.63 -15.60 -3.40
C ARG A 56 -0.83 -14.55 -2.32
N SER A 57 -0.10 -13.44 -2.41
CA SER A 57 -0.15 -12.35 -1.43
C SER A 57 -0.75 -11.07 -2.00
N PHE A 58 -1.25 -11.10 -3.24
CA PHE A 58 -1.77 -9.93 -3.93
C PHE A 58 -3.08 -9.43 -3.31
N VAL A 59 -3.11 -8.13 -3.01
CA VAL A 59 -4.22 -7.38 -2.43
C VAL A 59 -4.51 -6.17 -3.31
N ASP A 60 -5.72 -6.13 -3.87
CA ASP A 60 -6.26 -4.96 -4.56
C ASP A 60 -6.74 -3.94 -3.52
N LEU A 61 -6.08 -2.78 -3.47
CA LEU A 61 -6.36 -1.71 -2.50
C LEU A 61 -7.40 -0.71 -3.03
N GLY A 62 -7.78 -0.82 -4.31
CA GLY A 62 -8.66 0.14 -4.98
C GLY A 62 -7.93 1.40 -5.48
N PHE A 63 -8.67 2.26 -6.19
CA PHE A 63 -8.16 3.51 -6.77
C PHE A 63 -6.91 3.34 -7.69
N GLY A 64 -6.73 2.14 -8.24
CA GLY A 64 -5.55 1.79 -9.05
C GLY A 64 -4.35 1.30 -8.25
N TYR A 65 -4.41 1.32 -6.92
CA TYR A 65 -3.37 0.78 -6.06
C TYR A 65 -3.61 -0.70 -5.74
N ALA A 66 -2.52 -1.45 -5.65
CA ALA A 66 -2.51 -2.81 -5.16
C ALA A 66 -1.15 -3.10 -4.50
N LYS A 67 -1.03 -4.22 -3.80
CA LYS A 67 0.27 -4.68 -3.28
C LYS A 67 0.34 -6.19 -3.23
N ASP A 68 1.53 -6.74 -3.26
CA ASP A 68 1.82 -8.12 -2.84
C ASP A 68 2.88 -8.10 -1.72
N ARG A 69 3.46 -9.25 -1.37
CA ARG A 69 4.48 -9.32 -0.31
C ARG A 69 5.81 -8.62 -0.66
N TYR A 70 6.02 -8.24 -1.92
CA TYR A 70 7.28 -7.71 -2.44
C TYR A 70 7.17 -6.29 -2.98
N ASN A 71 6.04 -5.94 -3.58
CA ASN A 71 5.87 -4.72 -4.35
C ASN A 71 4.54 -4.04 -4.04
N VAL A 72 4.55 -2.72 -4.19
CA VAL A 72 3.34 -1.90 -4.30
C VAL A 72 3.16 -1.52 -5.76
N TYR A 73 1.92 -1.55 -6.22
CA TYR A 73 1.56 -1.28 -7.60
C TYR A 73 0.66 -0.05 -7.69
N TYR A 74 0.86 0.75 -8.72
CA TYR A 74 -0.06 1.79 -9.17
C TYR A 74 -0.35 1.60 -10.66
N LEU A 75 -1.62 1.37 -10.99
CA LEU A 75 -2.09 1.12 -12.36
C LEU A 75 -1.29 0.01 -13.08
N GLY A 76 -1.01 -1.08 -12.37
CA GLY A 76 -0.25 -2.23 -12.87
C GLY A 76 1.27 -2.06 -12.87
N ARG A 77 1.80 -0.90 -12.49
CA ARG A 77 3.25 -0.63 -12.45
C ARG A 77 3.78 -0.68 -11.02
N ILE A 78 4.97 -1.23 -10.83
CA ILE A 78 5.65 -1.23 -9.54
C ILE A 78 5.99 0.22 -9.15
N LEU A 79 5.65 0.61 -7.92
CA LEU A 79 6.12 1.83 -7.28
C LEU A 79 7.49 1.55 -6.65
N PRO A 80 8.58 2.12 -7.18
CA PRO A 80 9.91 1.86 -6.65
C PRO A 80 10.09 2.50 -5.27
N TYR A 81 10.92 1.87 -4.43
CA TYR A 81 11.27 2.35 -3.09
C TYR A 81 10.10 2.46 -2.10
N VAL A 82 8.96 1.82 -2.40
CA VAL A 82 7.82 1.72 -1.50
C VAL A 82 7.81 0.36 -0.84
N ASP A 83 7.75 0.32 0.49
CA ASP A 83 7.66 -0.92 1.23
C ASP A 83 6.22 -1.45 1.29
N PRO A 84 5.89 -2.60 0.69
CA PRO A 84 4.54 -3.17 0.70
C PRO A 84 4.02 -3.49 2.10
N MET A 85 4.89 -3.74 3.07
CA MET A 85 4.46 -4.01 4.44
C MET A 85 3.81 -2.79 5.08
N THR A 86 4.35 -1.59 4.84
CA THR A 86 3.86 -0.34 5.44
C THR A 86 2.86 0.40 4.56
N PHE A 87 2.77 0.07 3.27
CA PHE A 87 1.88 0.75 2.36
C PHE A 87 0.40 0.44 2.65
N SER A 88 -0.38 1.50 2.87
CA SER A 88 -1.82 1.48 3.03
C SER A 88 -2.43 2.76 2.44
N LEU A 89 -3.66 2.67 1.96
CA LEU A 89 -4.41 3.85 1.55
C LEU A 89 -5.14 4.44 2.75
N LYS A 90 -4.88 5.71 3.06
CA LYS A 90 -5.78 6.50 3.92
C LYS A 90 -6.96 6.94 3.05
N ILE A 91 -8.03 6.14 3.01
CA ILE A 91 -9.28 6.57 2.40
C ILE A 91 -9.84 7.65 3.34
N ALA A 92 -9.86 8.91 2.89
CA ALA A 92 -10.63 9.94 3.56
C ALA A 92 -12.08 9.47 3.57
N GLN A 93 -12.57 9.03 4.73
CA GLN A 93 -13.99 8.80 4.93
C GLN A 93 -14.70 10.10 4.55
N PRO A 94 -15.74 10.11 3.72
CA PRO A 94 -16.61 11.27 3.60
C PRO A 94 -17.22 11.47 4.99
N TYR A 95 -16.75 12.46 5.74
CA TYR A 95 -17.23 12.73 7.08
C TYR A 95 -18.73 13.07 6.98
N PRO A 96 -19.63 12.35 7.68
CA PRO A 96 -21.00 12.81 7.82
C PRO A 96 -20.96 14.19 8.50
N GLY A 97 -21.50 15.20 7.82
CA GLY A 97 -21.28 16.63 8.07
C GLY A 97 -21.86 17.22 9.36
N ASP A 98 -22.14 16.40 10.37
CA ASP A 98 -22.84 16.82 11.59
C ASP A 98 -22.11 16.37 12.88
N TYR A 99 -20.78 16.25 12.85
CA TYR A 99 -19.99 16.20 14.08
C TYR A 99 -19.55 17.61 14.46
N PRO A 100 -19.75 18.04 15.72
CA PRO A 100 -19.18 19.29 16.21
C PRO A 100 -17.66 19.22 15.99
N THR A 101 -17.13 20.15 15.23
CA THR A 101 -15.70 20.37 15.10
C THR A 101 -15.20 20.96 16.41
N ASP A 102 -14.94 20.10 17.39
CA ASP A 102 -13.95 20.46 18.40
C ASP A 102 -12.60 20.51 17.68
N ASP A 103 -12.12 21.73 17.48
CA ASP A 103 -10.94 22.13 16.70
C ASP A 103 -9.58 21.59 17.23
N ASP A 104 -9.57 20.47 17.95
CA ASP A 104 -8.41 19.99 18.70
C ASP A 104 -7.74 18.71 18.17
N ILE A 105 -8.21 18.11 17.05
CA ILE A 105 -7.56 16.93 16.46
C ILE A 105 -6.57 17.33 15.37
N TYR A 106 -5.43 17.87 15.80
CA TYR A 106 -4.19 17.57 15.06
C TYR A 106 -3.91 16.08 15.26
N ASP A 107 -3.94 15.30 14.19
CA ASP A 107 -3.49 13.90 14.09
C ASP A 107 -1.99 13.83 14.47
N ASN A 108 -1.71 13.99 15.77
CA ASN A 108 -0.39 14.07 16.40
C ASN A 108 0.21 12.66 16.61
N ASP A 109 -0.40 11.65 16.04
CA ASP A 109 -0.03 10.26 16.25
C ASP A 109 1.24 9.88 15.45
N ASP A 110 1.59 10.66 14.42
CA ASP A 110 2.86 10.47 13.68
C ASP A 110 4.10 10.93 14.48
N TYR A 111 3.95 11.67 15.59
CA TYR A 111 5.10 12.14 16.38
C TYR A 111 5.75 11.04 17.24
N TYR A 112 4.96 10.04 17.62
CA TYR A 112 5.37 8.96 18.53
C TYR A 112 5.44 7.57 17.89
N ARG A 113 5.05 7.44 16.62
CA ARG A 113 4.90 6.14 15.95
C ARG A 113 6.21 5.59 15.40
N TYR A 114 6.45 4.30 15.61
CA TYR A 114 7.51 3.55 14.94
C TYR A 114 7.04 3.08 13.56
N ARG A 115 7.87 3.23 12.54
CA ARG A 115 7.62 2.69 11.20
C ARG A 115 8.36 1.37 11.04
N ILE A 116 7.63 0.27 11.01
CA ILE A 116 8.18 -1.09 10.90
C ILE A 116 8.15 -1.49 9.43
N THR A 117 9.32 -1.51 8.77
CA THR A 117 9.45 -1.92 7.37
C THR A 117 9.79 -3.40 7.24
N SER A 118 9.88 -3.92 6.02
CA SER A 118 10.36 -5.30 5.77
C SER A 118 11.80 -5.57 6.24
N ASN A 119 12.65 -4.55 6.35
CA ASN A 119 14.09 -4.69 6.63
C ASN A 119 14.61 -3.84 7.80
N ALA A 120 13.80 -2.93 8.36
CA ALA A 120 14.24 -2.02 9.39
C ALA A 120 13.05 -1.52 10.23
N VAL A 121 13.35 -1.02 11.41
CA VAL A 121 12.43 -0.16 12.16
C VAL A 121 12.97 1.24 12.14
N LEU A 122 12.11 2.20 11.80
CA LEU A 122 12.44 3.60 11.70
C LEU A 122 11.66 4.40 12.74
N PHE A 123 12.29 5.44 13.29
CA PHE A 123 11.64 6.46 14.10
C PHE A 123 12.09 7.83 13.59
N ARG A 124 11.14 8.70 13.22
CA ARG A 124 11.41 10.01 12.61
C ARG A 124 12.41 9.95 11.44
N GLY A 125 12.25 8.95 10.58
CA GLY A 125 13.11 8.73 9.41
C GLY A 125 14.48 8.14 9.71
N LYS A 126 14.88 7.96 10.98
CA LYS A 126 16.12 7.31 11.35
C LYS A 126 15.89 5.82 11.62
N LYS A 127 16.77 4.95 11.13
CA LYS A 127 16.80 3.53 11.49
C LYS A 127 17.21 3.34 12.95
N ILE A 128 16.40 2.58 13.69
CA ILE A 128 16.58 2.32 15.13
C ILE A 128 16.72 0.84 15.46
N SER A 129 16.18 -0.07 14.64
CA SER A 129 16.35 -1.53 14.82
C SER A 129 16.46 -2.24 13.47
N ASP A 130 17.21 -3.33 13.45
CA ASP A 130 17.34 -4.31 12.35
C ASP A 130 16.40 -5.51 12.51
N SER A 131 15.52 -5.49 13.52
CA SER A 131 14.65 -6.60 13.91
C SER A 131 13.16 -6.29 13.71
N PRO A 132 12.72 -5.84 12.53
CA PRO A 132 11.32 -5.42 12.32
C PRO A 132 10.33 -6.56 12.54
N ARG A 133 10.73 -7.79 12.25
CA ARG A 133 9.86 -8.98 12.37
C ARG A 133 9.42 -9.26 13.81
N THR A 134 10.20 -8.83 14.79
CA THR A 134 9.90 -9.00 16.21
C THR A 134 9.52 -7.68 16.89
N PHE A 135 9.57 -6.57 16.17
CA PHE A 135 9.32 -5.26 16.75
C PHE A 135 7.83 -5.07 17.05
N LYS A 136 7.54 -4.51 18.22
CA LYS A 136 6.22 -4.12 18.69
C LYS A 136 6.27 -2.66 19.10
N ASP A 137 5.42 -1.84 18.50
CA ASP A 137 5.09 -0.52 19.03
C ASP A 137 4.17 -0.73 20.24
N LEU A 138 4.58 -0.24 21.41
CA LEU A 138 3.86 -0.42 22.67
C LEU A 138 3.05 0.84 23.04
N GLY A 139 3.08 1.88 22.20
CA GLY A 139 2.45 3.17 22.48
C GLY A 139 3.27 4.04 23.44
N TRP A 140 2.81 5.27 23.65
CA TRP A 140 3.46 6.25 24.54
C TRP A 140 4.95 6.53 24.22
N GLY A 141 5.35 6.26 22.97
CA GLY A 141 6.73 6.36 22.49
C GLY A 141 7.63 5.18 22.86
N TYR A 142 7.11 4.17 23.55
CA TYR A 142 7.82 2.92 23.81
C TYR A 142 7.65 1.94 22.66
N GLY A 143 8.73 1.26 22.30
CA GLY A 143 8.72 0.12 21.39
C GLY A 143 9.74 -0.90 21.83
N LYS A 144 9.60 -2.15 21.40
CA LYS A 144 10.58 -3.20 21.71
C LYS A 144 10.70 -4.19 20.57
N ASP A 145 11.88 -4.75 20.38
CA ASP A 145 12.06 -5.98 19.61
C ASP A 145 12.31 -7.18 20.55
N ALA A 146 12.83 -8.30 20.02
CA ALA A 146 13.12 -9.48 20.82
C ALA A 146 14.24 -9.26 21.86
N TYR A 147 15.10 -8.25 21.67
CA TYR A 147 16.31 -8.05 22.47
C TYR A 147 16.32 -6.68 23.16
N ASP A 148 15.84 -5.65 22.47
CA ASP A 148 16.02 -4.26 22.86
C ASP A 148 14.68 -3.56 23.11
N VAL A 149 14.71 -2.60 24.03
CA VAL A 149 13.60 -1.67 24.31
C VAL A 149 14.02 -0.26 23.89
N TYR A 150 13.08 0.49 23.35
CA TYR A 150 13.30 1.83 22.81
C TYR A 150 12.28 2.81 23.40
N TYR A 151 12.74 4.04 23.66
CA TYR A 151 11.89 5.18 23.94
C TYR A 151 12.19 6.30 22.95
N MET A 152 11.18 6.74 22.19
CA MET A 152 11.32 7.78 21.15
C MET A 152 12.46 7.48 20.17
N GLY A 153 12.59 6.23 19.74
CA GLY A 153 13.65 5.78 18.84
C GLY A 153 15.04 5.69 19.47
N ARG A 154 15.19 5.88 20.78
CA ARG A 154 16.45 5.69 21.51
C ARG A 154 16.42 4.35 22.23
N LYS A 155 17.41 3.50 21.97
CA LYS A 155 17.62 2.26 22.71
C LYS A 155 17.84 2.57 24.20
N MET A 156 17.15 1.83 25.06
CA MET A 156 17.28 1.91 26.52
C MET A 156 18.25 0.83 26.98
N GLU A 157 19.33 1.24 27.65
CA GLU A 157 20.39 0.33 28.11
C GLU A 157 20.02 -0.37 29.42
N GLY A 158 20.34 -1.67 29.52
CA GLY A 158 20.12 -2.47 30.73
C GLY A 158 18.67 -2.89 30.98
N VAL A 159 17.77 -2.68 30.02
CA VAL A 159 16.33 -2.97 30.16
C VAL A 159 16.02 -4.37 29.66
N PHE A 160 15.23 -5.13 30.43
CA PHE A 160 14.88 -6.51 30.05
C PHE A 160 13.66 -6.55 29.13
N SER A 161 13.89 -6.62 27.81
CA SER A 161 12.81 -6.65 26.81
C SER A 161 11.76 -7.74 27.04
N ASN A 162 12.13 -8.92 27.54
CA ASN A 162 11.21 -10.03 27.75
C ASN A 162 10.13 -9.76 28.80
N THR A 163 10.42 -8.91 29.77
CA THR A 163 9.54 -8.59 30.90
C THR A 163 9.00 -7.17 30.84
N PHE A 164 9.45 -6.39 29.85
CA PHE A 164 9.09 -4.99 29.71
C PHE A 164 7.62 -4.82 29.33
N LYS A 165 6.90 -4.01 30.10
CA LYS A 165 5.52 -3.61 29.84
C LYS A 165 5.33 -2.12 30.05
N VAL A 166 4.49 -1.52 29.20
CA VAL A 166 4.05 -0.13 29.35
C VAL A 166 2.85 -0.14 30.28
N LEU A 167 2.84 0.79 31.23
CA LEU A 167 1.70 1.05 32.11
C LEU A 167 0.82 2.09 31.41
N GLU A 168 0.76 3.32 31.93
CA GLU A 168 0.08 4.47 31.32
C GLU A 168 0.89 5.76 31.60
N ASP A 169 0.49 6.88 30.99
CA ASP A 169 1.07 8.23 31.23
C ASP A 169 2.60 8.34 31.09
N GLY A 170 3.19 7.46 30.28
CA GLY A 170 4.63 7.39 30.02
C GLY A 170 5.43 6.56 31.02
N TYR A 171 4.76 5.87 31.94
CA TYR A 171 5.38 4.86 32.80
C TYR A 171 5.51 3.51 32.10
N ALA A 172 6.59 2.81 32.40
CA ALA A 172 6.84 1.44 31.99
C ALA A 172 7.69 0.74 33.05
N GLU A 173 7.72 -0.59 33.06
CA GLU A 173 8.56 -1.36 33.96
C GLU A 173 9.08 -2.63 33.30
N ASP A 174 10.20 -3.13 33.80
CA ASP A 174 10.64 -4.50 33.62
C ASP A 174 10.65 -5.26 34.96
N SER A 175 11.29 -6.43 35.03
CA SER A 175 11.34 -7.23 36.26
C SER A 175 12.09 -6.59 37.43
N PHE A 176 12.91 -5.56 37.19
CA PHE A 176 13.78 -4.98 38.20
C PHE A 176 13.53 -3.49 38.41
N ASP A 177 13.11 -2.78 37.37
CA ASP A 177 13.12 -1.33 37.33
C ASP A 177 11.83 -0.74 36.75
N THR A 178 11.46 0.43 37.27
CA THR A 178 10.42 1.28 36.72
C THR A 178 11.04 2.45 35.96
N TYR A 179 10.39 2.87 34.88
CA TYR A 179 10.85 3.91 33.97
C TYR A 179 9.74 4.93 33.76
N TYR A 180 10.12 6.20 33.68
CA TYR A 180 9.26 7.29 33.27
C TYR A 180 9.88 7.97 32.05
N ARG A 181 9.16 7.97 30.93
CA ARG A 181 9.60 8.54 29.65
C ARG A 181 11.03 8.11 29.26
N GLY A 182 11.27 6.81 29.31
CA GLY A 182 12.55 6.19 28.95
C GLY A 182 13.68 6.37 29.97
N LYS A 183 13.42 6.98 31.14
CA LYS A 183 14.41 7.14 32.21
C LYS A 183 14.04 6.28 33.40
N LYS A 184 15.00 5.53 33.91
CA LYS A 184 14.84 4.75 35.15
C LYS A 184 14.48 5.68 36.31
N VAL A 185 13.40 5.37 37.00
CA VAL A 185 12.95 6.03 38.24
C VAL A 185 13.71 5.40 39.40
N LYS A 186 14.16 6.22 40.35
CA LYS A 186 14.85 5.79 41.57
C LYS A 186 13.92 5.87 42.75
#